data_AF-A0AAD5H333-F1
#
_entry.id   AF-A0AAD5H333-F1
#
_cell.length_a   1.000
_cell.length_b   1.000
_cell.length_c   1.000
_cell.angle_alpha   90.00
_cell.angle_beta   90.00
_cell.angle_gamma   90.00
#
_symmetry.space_group_name_H-M   'P 1'
#
loop_
_entity.id
_entity.type
_entity.pdbx_description
1 polymer ?
#
loop_
_entity_poly.entity_id
_entity_poly.type
_entity_poly.pdbx_seq_one_letter_code
_entity_poly.pdbx_strand_id
1 'polypeptide(L)'
;MARSLSALLLFAACLCAARALAVPDAVDPAAGADAKLARTSRRELKAFYPAGGKGKQHRPGRAVFRVHPWNNKYSSAVYFPGSKSYNKLLGGPGIHGGYNAFCAGQSTSVNNEVFIFGGHSQDVQWFRRYNHNTGVRTYGTMPSNRWYPTPCTLPEGKVLVVGGVKKSGYAGYAAKDKSLDNPTYTVYDPNSNKFTPDRFEMQSQLSEAFPIHTYPVVTVTPDGGVVVAAGKTLVKYARNGDRFNKQYSYTDRPGHPWGYPQTGVGLPLPLKFPYDRMFFLAAGGSAKDKAKETTPATAAAHVIELTAGKDAQWKPSTMPYPRVMGDAVTLCDGTIGVFNGGGAGIGGWSQVPTTYKFKDGAQYKCTKKCSKAGNFVLEPTIFDPETGEWSAKGSLAQAVRPRSYHSFATLLQDCSVMISGSDVTDDKTAEFFKPPYFSKGPRPAITGAPTSTYTGQQVTVTYSHSGNDPVDRAILIRTGAVTHSQAFDARSVWLQVVSHTPGQLVLQMPSNRNIVPQGMYFLNILTKNGVPASKMHIIQYY
;
A
#
# COMPACT_ATOMS: atom_id res chain seq x y z
N MET A 1 0.04 16.42 27.95
CA MET A 1 -0.51 16.69 26.59
C MET A 1 -0.36 15.45 25.72
N ALA A 2 -1.34 14.55 25.76
CA ALA A 2 -1.36 13.34 24.95
C ALA A 2 -1.80 13.68 23.52
N ARG A 3 -0.86 13.78 22.57
CA ARG A 3 -1.21 13.73 21.15
C ARG A 3 -1.70 12.30 20.88
N SER A 4 -2.99 12.15 20.62
CA SER A 4 -3.65 10.85 20.44
C SER A 4 -2.94 10.02 19.35
N LEU A 5 -2.78 8.70 19.57
CA LEU A 5 -2.30 7.72 18.56
C LEU A 5 -3.08 7.74 17.23
N SER A 6 -4.21 8.46 17.15
CA SER A 6 -5.08 8.56 15.95
C SER A 6 -4.47 9.32 14.76
N ALA A 7 -3.24 9.84 14.85
CA ALA A 7 -2.63 10.71 13.82
C ALA A 7 -1.84 9.95 12.72
N LEU A 8 -1.71 8.63 12.84
CA LEU A 8 -0.67 7.87 12.14
C LEU A 8 -0.89 7.62 10.63
N LEU A 9 -2.11 7.75 10.12
CA LEU A 9 -2.52 6.85 9.03
C LEU A 9 -2.63 7.39 7.61
N LEU A 10 -1.99 8.51 7.33
CA LEU A 10 -1.75 8.91 5.95
C LEU A 10 -0.33 9.33 5.63
N PHE A 11 0.63 8.92 6.45
CA PHE A 11 2.03 9.29 6.21
C PHE A 11 2.73 8.49 5.13
N ALA A 12 2.25 7.29 4.80
CA ALA A 12 2.97 6.36 3.95
C ALA A 12 2.25 6.05 2.63
N ALA A 13 1.37 6.95 2.21
CA ALA A 13 0.59 6.81 0.99
C ALA A 13 1.17 7.73 -0.09
N CYS A 14 1.97 7.12 -0.97
CA CYS A 14 2.64 7.64 -2.17
C CYS A 14 3.50 8.91 -2.03
N LEU A 15 4.81 8.80 -1.85
CA LEU A 15 5.76 9.93 -2.00
C LEU A 15 5.91 10.46 -3.44
N CYS A 16 5.08 9.99 -4.36
CA CYS A 16 5.29 10.08 -5.80
C CYS A 16 4.18 10.81 -6.58
N ALA A 17 3.11 11.26 -5.92
CA ALA A 17 2.04 11.97 -6.60
C ALA A 17 1.75 13.33 -5.94
N ALA A 18 2.39 14.41 -6.41
CA ALA A 18 1.70 15.70 -6.57
C ALA A 18 2.49 16.81 -7.27
N ARG A 19 1.72 17.66 -7.97
CA ARG A 19 1.79 19.14 -7.91
C ARG A 19 0.64 19.65 -7.02
N ALA A 20 0.70 20.85 -6.44
CA ALA A 20 -0.37 21.41 -5.58
C ALA A 20 -0.84 22.80 -6.06
N LEU A 21 -2.14 23.12 -5.87
CA LEU A 21 -2.67 24.48 -5.68
C LEU A 21 -3.88 24.44 -4.72
N ALA A 22 -4.02 25.50 -3.94
CA ALA A 22 -5.05 25.75 -2.94
C ALA A 22 -6.32 26.34 -3.57
N VAL A 23 -7.50 26.04 -3.01
CA VAL A 23 -8.68 26.92 -3.08
C VAL A 23 -9.45 26.78 -1.76
N PRO A 24 -9.70 27.88 -1.02
CA PRO A 24 -10.72 27.95 0.03
C PRO A 24 -12.11 28.16 -0.63
N ASP A 25 -13.15 27.66 0.03
CA ASP A 25 -14.57 27.87 -0.29
C ASP A 25 -15.21 26.91 -1.30
N ALA A 26 -16.05 26.02 -0.77
CA ALA A 26 -17.22 25.51 -1.46
C ALA A 26 -18.29 25.12 -0.41
N VAL A 27 -19.47 25.70 -0.60
CA VAL A 27 -20.67 25.66 0.26
C VAL A 27 -21.43 24.35 0.08
N ASP A 28 -22.05 23.88 1.16
CA ASP A 28 -22.92 22.69 1.24
C ASP A 28 -24.38 23.05 0.89
N PRO A 29 -25.04 22.41 -0.09
CA PRO A 29 -26.50 22.46 -0.18
C PRO A 29 -27.13 21.21 0.44
N ALA A 30 -27.97 21.48 1.44
CA ALA A 30 -28.70 20.53 2.27
C ALA A 30 -29.74 19.66 1.54
N ALA A 31 -30.08 18.59 2.27
CA ALA A 31 -31.26 17.72 2.28
C ALA A 31 -32.45 17.98 1.34
N GLY A 32 -32.93 16.88 0.73
CA GLY A 32 -34.30 16.72 0.24
C GLY A 32 -34.64 15.23 0.21
N ALA A 33 -35.70 14.85 0.91
CA ALA A 33 -36.21 13.49 0.97
C ALA A 33 -36.93 13.14 -0.35
N ASP A 34 -36.60 11.99 -0.95
CA ASP A 34 -37.58 11.06 -1.51
C ASP A 34 -36.91 9.76 -1.96
N ALA A 35 -37.58 8.65 -1.65
CA ALA A 35 -37.08 7.29 -1.77
C ALA A 35 -37.19 6.74 -3.19
N LYS A 36 -36.11 6.11 -3.68
CA LYS A 36 -36.11 4.86 -4.47
C LYS A 36 -34.65 4.42 -4.72
N LEU A 37 -34.26 3.28 -4.12
CA LEU A 37 -33.01 2.52 -4.35
C LEU A 37 -31.72 3.35 -4.34
N ALA A 38 -31.27 3.68 -3.13
CA ALA A 38 -30.17 4.58 -2.84
C ALA A 38 -28.79 4.05 -3.28
N ARG A 39 -28.39 4.40 -4.52
CA ARG A 39 -26.99 4.62 -4.90
C ARG A 39 -26.44 5.82 -4.11
N THR A 40 -26.02 5.62 -2.86
CA THR A 40 -25.51 6.74 -2.04
C THR A 40 -24.08 6.51 -1.57
N SER A 41 -23.10 6.87 -2.40
CA SER A 41 -21.84 7.44 -1.87
C SER A 41 -22.10 8.91 -1.54
N ARG A 42 -22.30 9.20 -0.24
CA ARG A 42 -22.35 10.60 0.23
C ARG A 42 -21.02 11.28 -0.07
N ARG A 43 -21.12 12.45 -0.70
CA ARG A 43 -20.02 13.26 -1.24
C ARG A 43 -19.46 14.14 -0.15
N GLU A 44 -18.18 14.00 0.15
CA GLU A 44 -17.41 15.01 0.85
C GLU A 44 -16.07 15.16 0.13
N LEU A 45 -15.88 16.30 -0.53
CA LEU A 45 -14.73 16.62 -1.36
C LEU A 45 -13.79 17.55 -0.59
N LYS A 46 -12.85 16.99 0.17
CA LYS A 46 -11.68 17.72 0.72
C LYS A 46 -10.45 16.78 0.87
N ALA A 47 -9.25 17.33 0.65
CA ALA A 47 -7.88 16.77 0.89
C ALA A 47 -7.34 15.75 -0.17
N PHE A 48 -6.04 15.41 -0.34
CA PHE A 48 -4.70 15.87 0.09
C PHE A 48 -3.61 15.14 -0.77
N TYR A 49 -2.39 15.73 -0.90
CA TYR A 49 -1.32 15.42 -1.88
C TYR A 49 0.13 15.49 -1.34
N PRO A 50 0.90 14.40 -1.37
CA PRO A 50 2.36 14.40 -1.16
C PRO A 50 3.13 14.85 -2.41
N ALA A 51 3.75 16.04 -2.37
CA ALA A 51 4.39 16.65 -3.53
C ALA A 51 5.85 16.21 -3.72
N GLY A 52 6.08 15.45 -4.79
CA GLY A 52 7.37 15.34 -5.49
C GLY A 52 7.55 16.49 -6.47
N GLY A 53 7.63 17.73 -5.97
CA GLY A 53 7.57 18.92 -6.81
C GLY A 53 8.31 20.11 -6.24
N LYS A 54 9.52 20.28 -6.74
CA LYS A 54 10.38 21.46 -6.70
C LYS A 54 9.57 22.85 -6.59
N GLY A 55 9.57 23.63 -5.46
CA GLY A 55 9.37 25.14 -5.35
C GLY A 55 10.34 26.03 -4.46
N LYS A 56 10.60 27.34 -4.78
CA LYS A 56 11.34 28.39 -3.98
C LYS A 56 10.48 29.67 -3.85
N GLN A 57 10.77 30.52 -2.85
CA GLN A 57 9.90 31.55 -2.26
C GLN A 57 10.32 32.99 -2.66
N HIS A 58 9.38 33.90 -2.95
CA HIS A 58 9.64 35.36 -2.93
C HIS A 58 8.44 36.19 -2.43
N ARG A 59 8.76 37.46 -2.08
CA ARG A 59 8.11 38.42 -1.15
C ARG A 59 6.87 39.17 -1.74
N PRO A 60 6.10 39.93 -0.92
CA PRO A 60 4.64 40.02 -1.01
C PRO A 60 4.14 41.15 -1.91
N GLY A 61 3.03 40.90 -2.61
CA GLY A 61 2.26 41.95 -3.28
C GLY A 61 1.33 41.41 -4.37
N ARG A 62 0.02 41.48 -4.11
CA ARG A 62 -1.13 41.29 -5.01
C ARG A 62 -1.46 39.86 -5.45
N ALA A 63 -2.72 39.49 -5.17
CA ALA A 63 -3.30 38.17 -5.26
C ALA A 63 -3.65 37.76 -6.70
N VAL A 64 -2.76 37.03 -7.36
CA VAL A 64 -3.08 36.09 -8.45
C VAL A 64 -2.04 34.96 -8.42
N PHE A 65 -2.38 33.77 -7.92
CA PHE A 65 -1.43 32.64 -7.85
C PHE A 65 -1.33 31.91 -9.20
N ARG A 66 -0.39 32.32 -10.06
CA ARG A 66 0.12 31.45 -11.14
C ARG A 66 1.26 30.57 -10.60
N VAL A 67 1.08 29.26 -10.63
CA VAL A 67 2.16 28.29 -10.29
C VAL A 67 2.86 27.87 -11.57
N HIS A 68 4.06 28.43 -11.81
CA HIS A 68 4.99 27.94 -12.83
C HIS A 68 5.75 26.70 -12.32
N PRO A 69 6.15 25.77 -13.22
CA PRO A 69 6.70 24.48 -12.83
C PRO A 69 8.21 24.57 -12.53
N TRP A 70 8.69 23.78 -11.54
CA TRP A 70 10.09 23.33 -11.30
C TRP A 70 11.06 24.16 -10.41
N ASN A 71 11.07 23.99 -9.07
CA ASN A 71 12.11 24.48 -8.08
C ASN A 71 12.55 23.66 -6.76
N ASN A 72 13.45 22.68 -6.71
CA ASN A 72 14.05 21.94 -5.54
C ASN A 72 13.39 21.60 -4.14
N LYS A 73 12.15 21.92 -3.73
CA LYS A 73 11.58 21.52 -2.40
C LYS A 73 10.50 20.43 -2.45
N TYR A 74 10.71 19.30 -1.75
CA TYR A 74 9.71 18.22 -1.56
C TYR A 74 8.72 18.56 -0.43
N SER A 75 7.45 18.20 -0.57
CA SER A 75 6.43 18.46 0.45
C SER A 75 5.75 17.18 0.90
N SER A 76 5.57 17.05 2.21
CA SER A 76 4.80 15.98 2.84
C SER A 76 3.65 16.60 3.60
N ALA A 77 2.64 15.81 3.93
CA ALA A 77 1.57 16.29 4.78
C ALA A 77 0.71 15.15 5.32
N VAL A 78 -0.08 15.52 6.32
CA VAL A 78 -0.77 14.58 7.20
C VAL A 78 -2.25 14.80 7.06
N TYR A 79 -3.00 13.75 6.76
CA TYR A 79 -4.45 13.80 6.81
C TYR A 79 -4.96 13.18 8.10
N PHE A 80 -5.96 13.81 8.70
CA PHE A 80 -6.64 13.39 9.92
C PHE A 80 -8.06 12.96 9.57
N PRO A 81 -8.33 11.64 9.41
CA PRO A 81 -9.64 11.16 8.96
C PRO A 81 -10.81 11.60 9.86
N GLY A 82 -10.60 11.66 11.17
CA GLY A 82 -11.66 12.00 12.13
C GLY A 82 -12.16 13.44 12.00
N SER A 83 -11.25 14.40 11.77
CA SER A 83 -11.57 15.81 11.58
C SER A 83 -11.69 16.21 10.11
N LYS A 84 -11.41 15.29 9.19
CA LYS A 84 -11.29 15.53 7.73
C LYS A 84 -10.40 16.74 7.40
N SER A 85 -9.38 16.95 8.24
CA SER A 85 -8.44 18.05 8.13
C SER A 85 -7.07 17.54 7.70
N TYR A 86 -6.20 18.44 7.25
CA TYR A 86 -4.82 18.09 6.96
C TYR A 86 -3.86 19.15 7.49
N ASN A 87 -2.67 18.71 7.89
CA ASN A 87 -1.58 19.60 8.25
C ASN A 87 -0.49 19.51 7.21
N LYS A 88 -0.13 20.67 6.64
CA LYS A 88 0.97 20.71 5.70
C LYS A 88 2.30 20.65 6.44
N LEU A 89 3.10 19.60 6.20
CA LEU A 89 4.50 19.59 6.65
C LEU A 89 5.34 20.30 5.58
N LEU A 90 5.07 21.59 5.41
CA LEU A 90 5.84 22.46 4.52
C LEU A 90 7.10 22.97 5.18
N GLY A 91 8.18 23.03 4.40
CA GLY A 91 9.28 23.96 4.61
C GLY A 91 10.56 23.31 5.16
N GLY A 92 11.67 23.48 4.45
CA GLY A 92 13.00 22.96 4.83
C GLY A 92 13.23 21.52 4.35
N PRO A 93 14.12 20.76 5.03
CA PRO A 93 14.38 19.36 4.67
C PRO A 93 13.16 18.43 4.77
N GLY A 94 12.07 18.82 5.45
CA GLY A 94 10.86 17.99 5.63
C GLY A 94 11.15 16.64 6.30
N ILE A 95 10.30 15.62 6.07
CA ILE A 95 10.64 14.23 6.43
C ILE A 95 11.77 13.67 5.53
N HIS A 96 12.17 14.44 4.51
CA HIS A 96 13.01 13.99 3.42
C HIS A 96 14.48 14.36 3.56
N GLY A 97 14.86 15.16 4.54
CA GLY A 97 16.23 15.66 4.68
C GLY A 97 16.65 16.66 3.60
N GLY A 98 15.72 17.12 2.75
CA GLY A 98 16.05 17.88 1.54
C GLY A 98 16.41 17.00 0.34
N TYR A 99 16.41 15.68 0.52
CA TYR A 99 16.70 14.69 -0.51
C TYR A 99 15.44 14.18 -1.21
N ASN A 100 15.58 13.73 -2.44
CA ASN A 100 14.48 13.21 -3.24
C ASN A 100 14.08 11.79 -2.81
N ALA A 101 12.99 11.66 -2.06
CA ALA A 101 12.44 10.36 -1.66
C ALA A 101 11.48 9.73 -2.68
N PHE A 102 11.32 10.35 -3.84
CA PHE A 102 10.55 9.78 -4.94
C PHE A 102 11.07 8.39 -5.29
N CYS A 103 10.18 7.43 -5.57
CA CYS A 103 10.52 6.03 -5.87
C CYS A 103 11.30 5.27 -4.79
N ALA A 104 11.23 5.74 -3.53
CA ALA A 104 11.75 4.98 -2.39
C ALA A 104 10.80 3.84 -2.00
N GLY A 105 11.35 2.82 -1.35
CA GLY A 105 10.60 1.84 -0.58
C GLY A 105 10.30 2.38 0.82
N GLN A 106 9.17 2.00 1.41
CA GLN A 106 8.74 2.54 2.71
C GLN A 106 8.25 1.44 3.66
N SER A 107 8.55 1.59 4.95
CA SER A 107 8.08 0.70 6.02
C SER A 107 7.81 1.52 7.29
N THR A 108 7.06 0.95 8.23
CA THR A 108 6.76 1.59 9.52
C THR A 108 7.20 0.74 10.69
N SER A 109 7.78 1.36 11.71
CA SER A 109 8.18 0.69 12.96
C SER A 109 7.02 0.59 13.96
N VAL A 110 7.20 -0.22 14.99
CA VAL A 110 6.26 -0.28 16.14
C VAL A 110 6.17 1.05 16.91
N ASN A 111 7.16 1.93 16.78
CA ASN A 111 7.31 3.16 17.58
C ASN A 111 6.87 4.44 16.83
N ASN A 112 5.90 4.35 15.91
CA ASN A 112 5.37 5.49 15.14
C ASN A 112 6.40 6.15 14.21
N GLU A 113 7.28 5.33 13.64
CA GLU A 113 8.34 5.80 12.74
C GLU A 113 8.07 5.34 11.32
N VAL A 114 8.40 6.22 10.36
CA VAL A 114 8.43 5.90 8.95
C VAL A 114 9.88 5.77 8.51
N PHE A 115 10.20 4.65 7.88
CA PHE A 115 11.48 4.38 7.24
C PHE A 115 11.32 4.53 5.73
N ILE A 116 12.26 5.22 5.09
CA ILE A 116 12.24 5.53 3.66
C ILE A 116 13.60 5.14 3.07
N PHE A 117 13.61 4.13 2.22
CA PHE A 117 14.79 3.52 1.64
C PHE A 117 14.94 3.88 0.16
N GLY A 118 16.04 4.50 -0.19
CA GLY A 118 16.33 4.93 -1.56
C GLY A 118 15.78 6.31 -1.87
N GLY A 119 15.49 6.57 -3.13
CA GLY A 119 15.14 7.90 -3.60
C GLY A 119 15.33 8.01 -5.10
N HIS A 120 15.41 9.22 -5.63
CA HIS A 120 15.55 9.45 -7.06
C HIS A 120 16.74 10.34 -7.39
N SER A 121 17.25 10.27 -8.62
CA SER A 121 18.46 10.97 -9.06
C SER A 121 19.68 10.58 -8.22
N GLN A 122 20.45 11.55 -7.72
CA GLN A 122 21.60 11.31 -6.86
C GLN A 122 21.23 10.78 -5.47
N ASP A 123 19.93 10.77 -5.12
CA ASP A 123 19.48 10.46 -3.76
C ASP A 123 19.10 8.98 -3.56
N VAL A 124 19.41 8.11 -4.53
CA VAL A 124 19.07 6.66 -4.55
C VAL A 124 19.75 5.83 -3.46
N GLN A 125 20.81 6.33 -2.82
CA GLN A 125 21.47 5.65 -1.68
C GLN A 125 20.86 6.02 -0.33
N TRP A 126 20.06 7.09 -0.27
CA TRP A 126 19.68 7.68 1.00
C TRP A 126 18.66 6.86 1.77
N PHE A 127 18.80 6.90 3.08
CA PHE A 127 17.87 6.41 4.07
C PHE A 127 17.34 7.59 4.89
N ARG A 128 16.02 7.61 5.13
CA ARG A 128 15.38 8.57 6.06
C ARG A 128 14.53 7.83 7.06
N ARG A 129 14.57 8.28 8.30
CA ARG A 129 13.73 7.85 9.41
C ARG A 129 13.06 9.08 9.99
N TYR A 130 11.75 9.01 10.18
CA TYR A 130 10.96 10.09 10.76
C TYR A 130 10.04 9.54 11.84
N ASN A 131 10.16 10.04 13.06
CA ASN A 131 9.23 9.73 14.14
C ASN A 131 8.10 10.77 14.14
N HIS A 132 6.87 10.33 13.98
CA HIS A 132 5.72 11.23 13.89
C HIS A 132 5.40 11.91 15.23
N ASN A 133 5.51 11.17 16.33
CA ASN A 133 5.11 11.65 17.65
C ASN A 133 6.05 12.74 18.15
N THR A 134 7.35 12.54 17.97
CA THR A 134 8.39 13.45 18.45
C THR A 134 8.85 14.46 17.39
N GLY A 135 8.60 14.17 16.11
CA GLY A 135 9.10 14.96 14.99
C GLY A 135 10.59 14.71 14.67
N VAL A 136 11.26 13.81 15.39
CA VAL A 136 12.68 13.47 15.22
C VAL A 136 12.92 12.92 13.82
N ARG A 137 14.04 13.33 13.21
CA ARG A 137 14.45 12.94 11.86
C ARG A 137 15.87 12.42 11.91
N THR A 138 16.09 11.23 11.34
CA THR A 138 17.41 10.63 11.20
C THR A 138 17.65 10.35 9.72
N TYR A 139 18.86 10.64 9.26
CA TYR A 139 19.27 10.43 7.88
C TYR A 139 20.55 9.60 7.85
N GLY A 140 20.71 8.83 6.79
CA GLY A 140 21.92 8.04 6.56
C GLY A 140 21.95 7.51 5.13
N THR A 141 22.88 6.62 4.87
CA THR A 141 23.02 5.96 3.57
C THR A 141 22.90 4.46 3.73
N MET A 142 22.25 3.82 2.76
CA MET A 142 22.32 2.38 2.58
C MET A 142 23.71 1.98 2.05
N PRO A 143 24.13 0.71 2.20
CA PRO A 143 25.42 0.23 1.68
C PRO A 143 25.60 0.43 0.17
N SER A 144 24.50 0.42 -0.59
CA SER A 144 24.49 0.67 -2.03
C SER A 144 23.25 1.42 -2.51
N ASN A 145 23.33 1.93 -3.73
CA ASN A 145 22.24 2.64 -4.40
C ASN A 145 21.06 1.70 -4.69
N ARG A 146 19.84 2.12 -4.33
CA ARG A 146 18.61 1.39 -4.63
C ARG A 146 17.50 2.35 -5.05
N TRP A 147 17.16 2.33 -6.34
CA TRP A 147 15.92 2.89 -6.88
C TRP A 147 14.89 1.77 -7.00
N TYR A 148 13.65 1.99 -6.53
CA TYR A 148 12.62 0.95 -6.40
C TYR A 148 13.01 -0.28 -5.54
N PRO A 149 13.56 -0.10 -4.32
CA PRO A 149 13.72 -1.21 -3.38
C PRO A 149 12.41 -1.57 -2.69
N THR A 150 12.29 -2.81 -2.24
CA THR A 150 11.22 -3.24 -1.34
C THR A 150 11.73 -3.45 0.07
N PRO A 151 11.22 -2.72 1.07
CA PRO A 151 11.40 -3.06 2.47
C PRO A 151 10.38 -4.12 2.92
N CYS A 152 10.79 -4.95 3.86
CA CYS A 152 9.94 -5.90 4.56
C CYS A 152 10.36 -5.98 6.04
N THR A 153 9.43 -5.67 6.94
CA THR A 153 9.65 -5.74 8.38
C THR A 153 9.75 -7.19 8.83
N LEU A 154 10.86 -7.52 9.46
CA LEU A 154 11.15 -8.82 10.05
C LEU A 154 10.46 -8.98 11.41
N PRO A 155 10.26 -10.21 11.90
CA PRO A 155 9.60 -10.51 13.16
C PRO A 155 10.06 -9.72 14.39
N GLU A 156 11.32 -9.28 14.40
CA GLU A 156 11.96 -8.49 15.46
C GLU A 156 12.12 -6.99 15.17
N GLY A 157 11.42 -6.49 14.15
CA GLY A 157 11.36 -5.06 13.87
C GLY A 157 12.54 -4.52 13.03
N LYS A 158 13.55 -5.34 12.75
CA LYS A 158 14.52 -5.06 11.68
C LYS A 158 13.82 -5.01 10.33
N VAL A 159 14.43 -4.33 9.35
CA VAL A 159 13.85 -4.17 8.01
C VAL A 159 14.79 -4.74 6.96
N LEU A 160 14.36 -5.80 6.27
CA LEU A 160 15.01 -6.33 5.09
C LEU A 160 14.72 -5.40 3.89
N VAL A 161 15.74 -4.96 3.17
CA VAL A 161 15.61 -4.09 1.98
C VAL A 161 16.15 -4.84 0.76
N VAL A 162 15.27 -5.18 -0.18
CA VAL A 162 15.56 -6.07 -1.30
C VAL A 162 15.57 -5.33 -2.64
N GLY A 163 16.59 -5.59 -3.44
CA GLY A 163 16.63 -5.25 -4.85
C GLY A 163 16.67 -3.75 -5.16
N GLY A 164 16.08 -3.41 -6.30
CA GLY A 164 16.16 -2.10 -6.93
C GLY A 164 17.30 -2.04 -7.95
N VAL A 165 17.55 -0.83 -8.49
CA VAL A 165 18.66 -0.58 -9.42
C VAL A 165 19.53 0.57 -8.93
N LYS A 166 20.80 0.61 -9.35
CA LYS A 166 21.79 1.58 -8.85
C LYS A 166 21.59 3.01 -9.36
N LYS A 167 20.77 3.19 -10.40
CA LYS A 167 20.52 4.49 -11.06
C LYS A 167 19.03 4.70 -11.28
N SER A 168 18.53 5.87 -10.83
CA SER A 168 17.14 6.22 -11.05
C SER A 168 16.79 6.34 -12.53
N GLY A 169 15.57 5.95 -12.91
CA GLY A 169 15.12 5.98 -14.29
C GLY A 169 15.65 4.82 -15.14
N TYR A 170 16.42 3.89 -14.55
CA TYR A 170 17.04 2.77 -15.25
C TYR A 170 16.43 1.42 -14.85
N ALA A 171 15.13 1.23 -15.11
CA ALA A 171 14.42 -0.02 -14.84
C ALA A 171 13.46 -0.38 -15.99
N GLY A 172 12.91 -1.60 -15.96
CA GLY A 172 12.02 -2.11 -17.00
C GLY A 172 12.74 -2.31 -18.34
N TYR A 173 11.98 -2.44 -19.43
CA TYR A 173 12.54 -2.82 -20.73
C TYR A 173 13.59 -1.86 -21.33
N ALA A 174 13.75 -0.66 -20.78
CA ALA A 174 14.80 0.27 -21.16
C ALA A 174 16.17 -0.06 -20.52
N ALA A 175 16.19 -0.81 -19.42
CA ALA A 175 17.40 -1.17 -18.71
C ALA A 175 18.10 -2.36 -19.40
N LYS A 176 19.16 -2.06 -20.16
CA LYS A 176 19.95 -3.07 -20.89
C LYS A 176 21.32 -3.34 -20.26
N ASP A 177 21.79 -2.41 -19.43
CA ASP A 177 23.10 -2.44 -18.78
C ASP A 177 22.97 -3.12 -17.42
N LYS A 178 23.43 -4.36 -17.36
CA LYS A 178 23.41 -5.16 -16.12
C LYS A 178 24.34 -4.61 -15.03
N SER A 179 25.30 -3.74 -15.36
CA SER A 179 26.17 -3.13 -14.33
C SER A 179 25.37 -2.22 -13.37
N LEU A 180 24.24 -1.68 -13.84
CA LEU A 180 23.33 -0.83 -13.09
C LEU A 180 22.27 -1.62 -12.30
N ASP A 181 22.24 -2.95 -12.43
CA ASP A 181 21.41 -3.81 -11.58
C ASP A 181 21.93 -3.79 -10.13
N ASN A 182 21.01 -3.88 -9.17
CA ASN A 182 21.30 -4.17 -7.78
C ASN A 182 20.53 -5.42 -7.31
N PRO A 183 21.05 -6.63 -7.61
CA PRO A 183 20.41 -7.89 -7.26
C PRO A 183 20.78 -8.34 -5.83
N THR A 184 20.97 -7.40 -4.90
CA THR A 184 21.39 -7.70 -3.52
C THR A 184 20.30 -7.31 -2.52
N TYR A 185 20.52 -7.62 -1.24
CA TYR A 185 19.73 -7.09 -0.14
C TYR A 185 20.61 -6.62 1.03
N THR A 186 20.05 -5.80 1.91
CA THR A 186 20.65 -5.38 3.19
C THR A 186 19.59 -5.43 4.30
N VAL A 187 20.00 -5.48 5.57
CA VAL A 187 19.10 -5.42 6.73
C VAL A 187 19.40 -4.18 7.55
N TYR A 188 18.38 -3.36 7.78
CA TYR A 188 18.42 -2.21 8.68
C TYR A 188 17.96 -2.61 10.08
N ASP A 189 18.77 -2.28 11.09
CA ASP A 189 18.42 -2.42 12.50
C ASP A 189 18.05 -1.04 13.08
N PRO A 190 16.77 -0.81 13.44
CA PRO A 190 16.34 0.47 13.99
C PRO A 190 16.86 0.76 15.40
N ASN A 191 17.31 -0.26 16.15
CA ASN A 191 17.83 -0.07 17.51
C ASN A 191 19.26 0.46 17.49
N SER A 192 20.11 -0.11 16.62
CA SER A 192 21.50 0.36 16.44
C SER A 192 21.64 1.45 15.37
N ASN A 193 20.59 1.69 14.57
CA ASN A 193 20.59 2.57 13.41
C ASN A 193 21.67 2.21 12.38
N LYS A 194 21.93 0.91 12.18
CA LYS A 194 22.96 0.38 11.28
C LYS A 194 22.36 -0.50 10.20
N PHE A 195 23.04 -0.53 9.06
CA PHE A 195 22.82 -1.49 7.99
C PHE A 195 23.86 -2.60 8.05
N THR A 196 23.46 -3.82 7.75
CA THR A 196 24.41 -4.87 7.38
C THR A 196 25.02 -4.57 6.00
N PRO A 197 26.21 -5.09 5.67
CA PRO A 197 26.72 -5.06 4.30
C PRO A 197 25.74 -5.72 3.34
N ASP A 198 25.80 -5.34 2.05
CA ASP A 198 25.01 -6.00 1.02
C ASP A 198 25.33 -7.49 0.95
N ARG A 199 24.28 -8.28 0.74
CA ARG A 199 24.30 -9.74 0.71
C ARG A 199 23.75 -10.23 -0.63
N PHE A 200 24.20 -11.40 -1.07
CA PHE A 200 24.08 -11.88 -2.45
C PHE A 200 23.24 -13.16 -2.60
N GLU A 201 22.67 -13.69 -1.51
CA GLU A 201 21.92 -14.94 -1.55
C GLU A 201 20.67 -14.87 -2.46
N MET A 202 20.13 -13.67 -2.69
CA MET A 202 19.01 -13.43 -3.62
C MET A 202 19.46 -13.10 -5.06
N GLN A 203 20.76 -13.03 -5.32
CA GLN A 203 21.32 -12.53 -6.57
C GLN A 203 20.87 -13.35 -7.78
N SER A 204 20.87 -14.68 -7.67
CA SER A 204 20.47 -15.56 -8.77
C SER A 204 19.05 -15.26 -9.24
N GLN A 205 18.09 -15.16 -8.31
CA GLN A 205 16.69 -14.86 -8.65
C GLN A 205 16.54 -13.44 -9.22
N LEU A 206 17.12 -12.43 -8.54
CA LEU A 206 16.94 -11.04 -8.94
C LEU A 206 17.60 -10.74 -10.30
N SER A 207 18.76 -11.34 -10.57
CA SER A 207 19.45 -11.21 -11.85
C SER A 207 18.72 -11.92 -12.99
N GLU A 208 18.07 -13.06 -12.71
CA GLU A 208 17.20 -13.75 -13.66
C GLU A 208 15.96 -12.90 -14.00
N ALA A 209 15.37 -12.28 -12.99
CA ALA A 209 14.21 -11.42 -13.15
C ALA A 209 14.53 -10.04 -13.76
N PHE A 210 15.79 -9.63 -13.85
CA PHE A 210 16.19 -8.35 -14.46
C PHE A 210 15.78 -8.28 -15.94
N PRO A 211 15.15 -7.18 -16.41
CA PRO A 211 14.98 -5.88 -15.74
C PRO A 211 13.63 -5.65 -15.04
N ILE A 212 12.90 -6.71 -14.69
CA ILE A 212 11.51 -6.70 -14.16
C ILE A 212 11.45 -7.09 -12.67
N HIS A 213 12.54 -6.85 -11.94
CA HIS A 213 12.71 -7.23 -10.53
C HIS A 213 12.64 -6.03 -9.57
N THR A 214 12.43 -4.81 -10.07
CA THR A 214 12.27 -3.62 -9.21
C THR A 214 10.94 -3.66 -8.47
N TYR A 215 10.95 -3.20 -7.21
CA TYR A 215 9.89 -3.45 -6.24
C TYR A 215 9.44 -4.92 -6.22
N PRO A 216 10.35 -5.87 -5.89
CA PRO A 216 9.95 -7.26 -5.73
C PRO A 216 8.94 -7.35 -4.56
N VAL A 217 7.96 -8.25 -4.63
CA VAL A 217 7.05 -8.46 -3.49
C VAL A 217 7.77 -9.37 -2.49
N VAL A 218 7.86 -8.95 -1.22
CA VAL A 218 8.57 -9.69 -0.17
C VAL A 218 7.62 -9.93 0.99
N THR A 219 7.53 -11.16 1.46
CA THR A 219 6.60 -11.55 2.54
C THR A 219 7.29 -12.50 3.51
N VAL A 220 7.29 -12.16 4.81
CA VAL A 220 7.68 -13.10 5.89
C VAL A 220 6.64 -14.22 5.98
N THR A 221 7.10 -15.47 6.05
CA THR A 221 6.28 -16.68 6.19
C THR A 221 6.26 -17.20 7.64
N PRO A 222 5.35 -18.13 8.00
CA PRO A 222 5.19 -18.58 9.40
C PRO A 222 6.45 -19.17 10.06
N ASP A 223 7.34 -19.76 9.26
CA ASP A 223 8.65 -20.29 9.68
C ASP A 223 9.71 -19.20 9.92
N GLY A 224 9.39 -17.91 9.70
CA GLY A 224 10.31 -16.77 9.88
C GLY A 224 11.24 -16.52 8.70
N GLY A 225 11.18 -17.37 7.67
CA GLY A 225 11.79 -17.10 6.37
C GLY A 225 11.02 -16.05 5.57
N VAL A 226 11.43 -15.85 4.32
CA VAL A 226 10.74 -14.95 3.38
C VAL A 226 10.47 -15.63 2.06
N VAL A 227 9.39 -15.22 1.41
CA VAL A 227 9.16 -15.47 -0.01
C VAL A 227 9.39 -14.17 -0.77
N VAL A 228 10.13 -14.26 -1.87
CA VAL A 228 10.45 -13.12 -2.75
C VAL A 228 9.88 -13.40 -4.13
N ALA A 229 9.15 -12.41 -4.64
CA ALA A 229 8.47 -12.44 -5.92
C ALA A 229 9.05 -11.35 -6.84
N ALA A 230 9.70 -11.75 -7.93
CA ALA A 230 10.38 -10.85 -8.85
C ALA A 230 10.21 -11.31 -10.31
N GLY A 231 9.79 -10.41 -11.20
CA GLY A 231 9.42 -10.80 -12.56
C GLY A 231 8.24 -11.79 -12.57
N LYS A 232 8.50 -13.04 -12.97
CA LYS A 232 7.58 -14.20 -12.86
C LYS A 232 7.95 -15.15 -11.71
N THR A 233 9.17 -15.02 -11.20
CA THR A 233 9.76 -15.95 -10.24
C THR A 233 9.16 -15.77 -8.85
N LEU A 234 9.03 -16.88 -8.14
CA LEU A 234 8.68 -16.92 -6.73
C LEU A 234 9.65 -17.86 -6.03
N VAL A 235 10.38 -17.38 -5.01
CA VAL A 235 11.44 -18.16 -4.36
C VAL A 235 11.32 -18.06 -2.84
N LYS A 236 11.47 -19.21 -2.19
CA LYS A 236 11.52 -19.35 -0.75
C LYS A 236 12.95 -19.23 -0.23
N TYR A 237 13.14 -18.40 0.78
CA TYR A 237 14.39 -18.24 1.51
C TYR A 237 14.22 -18.60 2.99
N ALA A 238 15.11 -19.47 3.49
CA ALA A 238 15.31 -19.74 4.90
C ALA A 238 16.01 -18.56 5.56
N ARG A 239 15.64 -18.24 6.78
CA ARG A 239 16.29 -17.20 7.55
C ARG A 239 17.26 -17.78 8.57
N ASN A 240 18.48 -17.22 8.64
CA ASN A 240 19.45 -17.47 9.70
C ASN A 240 20.03 -16.12 10.15
N GLY A 241 19.49 -15.56 11.25
CA GLY A 241 19.80 -14.19 11.67
C GLY A 241 19.42 -13.17 10.59
N ASP A 242 20.41 -12.44 10.08
CA ASP A 242 20.25 -11.45 8.99
C ASP A 242 20.63 -12.03 7.59
N ARG A 243 20.75 -13.36 7.49
CA ARG A 243 21.06 -14.10 6.24
C ARG A 243 19.81 -14.81 5.73
N PHE A 244 19.65 -14.86 4.40
CA PHE A 244 18.47 -15.42 3.74
C PHE A 244 18.90 -16.40 2.65
N ASN A 245 19.03 -17.68 3.00
CA ASN A 245 19.52 -18.72 2.10
C ASN A 245 18.38 -19.28 1.24
N LYS A 246 18.58 -19.42 -0.07
CA LYS A 246 17.58 -20.02 -0.96
C LYS A 246 17.28 -21.45 -0.49
N GLN A 247 16.00 -21.78 -0.28
CA GLN A 247 15.56 -23.16 -0.04
C GLN A 247 15.13 -23.81 -1.34
N TYR A 248 14.17 -23.19 -2.05
CA TYR A 248 13.64 -23.69 -3.31
C TYR A 248 12.95 -22.58 -4.09
N SER A 249 12.81 -22.78 -5.41
CA SER A 249 11.92 -21.99 -6.25
C SER A 249 10.56 -22.68 -6.31
N TYR A 250 9.48 -21.91 -6.29
CA TYR A 250 8.17 -22.40 -6.70
C TYR A 250 8.10 -22.44 -8.22
N THR A 251 7.03 -23.01 -8.78
CA THR A 251 6.70 -22.78 -10.19
C THR A 251 6.47 -21.29 -10.42
N ASP A 252 6.97 -20.79 -11.55
CA ASP A 252 6.72 -19.42 -11.98
C ASP A 252 5.22 -19.14 -12.06
N ARG A 253 4.82 -17.92 -11.73
CA ARG A 253 3.42 -17.53 -11.90
C ARG A 253 3.03 -17.73 -13.37
N PRO A 254 1.91 -18.44 -13.66
CA PRO A 254 1.42 -18.56 -15.02
C PRO A 254 1.20 -17.18 -15.67
N GLY A 255 1.64 -17.07 -16.93
CA GLY A 255 1.49 -15.88 -17.75
C GLY A 255 2.73 -14.98 -17.78
N HIS A 256 2.49 -13.67 -17.67
CA HIS A 256 3.48 -12.61 -17.89
C HIS A 256 4.00 -12.04 -16.57
N PRO A 257 5.19 -11.42 -16.55
CA PRO A 257 5.72 -10.82 -15.33
C PRO A 257 4.75 -9.78 -14.77
N TRP A 258 4.60 -9.72 -13.44
CA TRP A 258 3.79 -8.68 -12.80
C TRP A 258 4.61 -7.53 -12.23
N GLY A 259 5.93 -7.67 -12.15
CA GLY A 259 6.81 -6.65 -11.58
C GLY A 259 6.76 -5.36 -12.40
N TYR A 260 7.27 -4.25 -11.86
CA TYR A 260 7.40 -3.02 -12.65
C TYR A 260 8.24 -3.29 -13.91
N PRO A 261 7.82 -2.83 -15.11
CA PRO A 261 6.73 -1.89 -15.37
C PRO A 261 5.40 -2.56 -15.74
N GLN A 262 5.27 -3.89 -15.71
CA GLN A 262 4.00 -4.55 -16.01
C GLN A 262 2.98 -4.47 -14.89
N THR A 263 3.45 -4.22 -13.66
CA THR A 263 2.67 -3.75 -12.50
C THR A 263 1.32 -4.44 -12.31
N GLY A 264 1.34 -5.73 -12.00
CA GLY A 264 0.23 -6.40 -11.31
C GLY A 264 0.30 -6.15 -9.80
N VAL A 265 -0.68 -6.71 -9.07
CA VAL A 265 -0.73 -6.65 -7.60
C VAL A 265 -0.36 -8.00 -7.00
N GLY A 266 0.26 -7.97 -5.83
CA GLY A 266 0.57 -9.18 -5.05
C GLY A 266 0.62 -8.90 -3.55
N LEU A 267 -0.04 -9.73 -2.74
CA LEU A 267 0.00 -9.66 -1.28
C LEU A 267 -0.41 -11.01 -0.64
N PRO A 268 0.01 -11.28 0.62
CA PRO A 268 -0.54 -12.39 1.38
C PRO A 268 -2.02 -12.15 1.71
N LEU A 269 -2.82 -13.21 1.62
CA LEU A 269 -4.20 -13.21 2.09
C LEU A 269 -4.25 -13.27 3.64
N PRO A 270 -5.37 -12.87 4.27
CA PRO A 270 -5.48 -12.90 5.72
C PRO A 270 -5.19 -14.29 6.29
N LEU A 271 -4.26 -14.35 7.23
CA LEU A 271 -3.95 -15.59 7.94
C LEU A 271 -5.07 -15.92 8.92
N LYS A 272 -5.26 -17.21 9.17
CA LYS A 272 -6.24 -17.72 10.13
C LYS A 272 -5.60 -18.72 11.04
N PHE A 273 -6.10 -18.83 12.27
CA PHE A 273 -5.74 -19.88 13.19
C PHE A 273 -5.93 -21.26 12.53
N PRO A 274 -4.98 -22.21 12.67
CA PRO A 274 -3.81 -22.21 13.57
C PRO A 274 -2.56 -21.49 13.03
N TYR A 275 -2.69 -20.71 11.95
CA TYR A 275 -1.64 -19.87 11.33
C TYR A 275 -0.49 -20.65 10.67
N ASP A 276 -0.71 -21.93 10.38
CA ASP A 276 0.20 -22.82 9.67
C ASP A 276 0.11 -22.68 8.15
N ARG A 277 -0.98 -22.11 7.63
CA ARG A 277 -1.23 -21.91 6.20
C ARG A 277 -1.17 -20.45 5.80
N MET A 278 -0.36 -20.13 4.80
CA MET A 278 -0.24 -18.79 4.23
C MET A 278 -0.50 -18.83 2.72
N PHE A 279 -1.51 -18.08 2.28
CA PHE A 279 -1.83 -17.94 0.87
C PHE A 279 -1.37 -16.59 0.33
N PHE A 280 -1.00 -16.55 -0.94
CA PHE A 280 -0.58 -15.35 -1.64
C PHE A 280 -1.42 -15.16 -2.90
N LEU A 281 -2.03 -13.98 -3.03
CA LEU A 281 -2.76 -13.58 -4.22
C LEU A 281 -1.84 -12.81 -5.15
N ALA A 282 -1.94 -13.10 -6.43
CA ALA A 282 -1.31 -12.35 -7.50
C ALA A 282 -2.26 -12.10 -8.67
N ALA A 283 -2.52 -10.84 -9.01
CA ALA A 283 -3.54 -10.49 -9.98
C ALA A 283 -3.12 -9.37 -10.93
N GLY A 284 -3.59 -9.48 -12.18
CA GLY A 284 -3.41 -8.44 -13.19
C GLY A 284 -1.99 -8.31 -13.73
N GLY A 285 -1.71 -7.11 -14.24
CA GLY A 285 -0.53 -6.72 -15.00
C GLY A 285 -0.81 -6.64 -16.50
N SER A 286 0.23 -6.39 -17.31
CA SER A 286 0.13 -6.40 -18.78
C SER A 286 0.05 -7.83 -19.34
N ALA A 287 -0.74 -8.04 -20.40
CA ALA A 287 -1.03 -9.35 -20.98
C ALA A 287 0.01 -9.86 -22.00
N LYS A 288 1.22 -9.30 -22.04
CA LYS A 288 2.34 -9.79 -22.88
C LYS A 288 3.68 -9.53 -22.22
N ASP A 289 4.66 -10.37 -22.50
CA ASP A 289 6.07 -10.06 -22.22
C ASP A 289 6.50 -8.88 -23.11
N LYS A 290 7.45 -8.06 -22.63
CA LYS A 290 7.90 -6.84 -23.35
C LYS A 290 6.74 -5.91 -23.69
N ALA A 291 5.81 -5.76 -22.74
CA ALA A 291 4.62 -4.93 -22.88
C ALA A 291 4.97 -3.47 -23.24
N LYS A 292 4.06 -2.86 -23.99
CA LYS A 292 4.11 -1.46 -24.45
C LYS A 292 2.85 -0.73 -24.00
N GLU A 293 2.78 0.56 -24.27
CA GLU A 293 1.67 1.45 -23.85
C GLU A 293 0.30 0.99 -24.38
N THR A 294 0.26 0.26 -25.50
CA THR A 294 -0.96 -0.28 -26.12
C THR A 294 -1.26 -1.73 -25.75
N THR A 295 -0.40 -2.40 -24.97
CA THR A 295 -0.61 -3.80 -24.60
C THR A 295 -1.81 -3.93 -23.67
N PRO A 296 -2.81 -4.77 -23.98
CA PRO A 296 -3.93 -5.00 -23.06
C PRO A 296 -3.46 -5.45 -21.67
N ALA A 297 -4.18 -5.07 -20.63
CA ALA A 297 -4.02 -5.65 -19.32
C ALA A 297 -4.62 -7.06 -19.27
N THR A 298 -4.21 -7.87 -18.32
CA THR A 298 -4.80 -9.20 -18.09
C THR A 298 -5.76 -9.19 -16.90
N ALA A 299 -6.79 -10.03 -16.99
CA ALA A 299 -7.70 -10.35 -15.90
C ALA A 299 -7.20 -11.55 -15.07
N ALA A 300 -6.10 -12.19 -15.47
CA ALA A 300 -5.58 -13.36 -14.78
C ALA A 300 -5.22 -13.06 -13.32
N ALA A 301 -5.74 -13.89 -12.43
CA ALA A 301 -5.40 -13.92 -11.02
C ALA A 301 -4.99 -15.35 -10.63
N HIS A 302 -4.14 -15.46 -9.62
CA HIS A 302 -3.70 -16.75 -9.11
C HIS A 302 -3.53 -16.68 -7.60
N VAL A 303 -3.84 -17.78 -6.93
CA VAL A 303 -3.59 -17.97 -5.50
C VAL A 303 -2.64 -19.15 -5.32
N ILE A 304 -1.61 -18.99 -4.51
CA ILE A 304 -0.70 -20.08 -4.14
C ILE A 304 -0.62 -20.19 -2.62
N GLU A 305 -0.53 -21.42 -2.10
CA GLU A 305 -0.24 -21.67 -0.69
C GLU A 305 1.27 -21.74 -0.47
N LEU A 306 1.86 -20.67 0.06
CA LEU A 306 3.31 -20.55 0.27
C LEU A 306 3.86 -21.59 1.23
N THR A 307 3.05 -22.07 2.16
CA THR A 307 3.40 -23.06 3.19
C THR A 307 3.29 -24.50 2.74
N ALA A 308 2.75 -24.76 1.54
CA ALA A 308 2.62 -26.12 0.99
C ALA A 308 3.95 -26.70 0.47
N GLY A 309 5.06 -25.99 0.64
CA GLY A 309 6.39 -26.45 0.24
C GLY A 309 6.71 -26.21 -1.24
N LYS A 310 7.79 -26.84 -1.72
CA LYS A 310 8.32 -26.67 -3.09
C LYS A 310 7.31 -27.03 -4.18
N ASP A 311 6.38 -27.93 -3.88
CA ASP A 311 5.41 -28.47 -4.84
C ASP A 311 4.08 -27.69 -4.84
N ALA A 312 4.02 -26.55 -4.15
CA ALA A 312 2.85 -25.69 -4.13
C ALA A 312 2.46 -25.23 -5.54
N GLN A 313 1.15 -25.24 -5.82
CA GLN A 313 0.60 -24.96 -7.14
C GLN A 313 -0.18 -23.65 -7.15
N TRP A 314 -0.08 -22.93 -8.27
CA TRP A 314 -0.93 -21.79 -8.56
C TRP A 314 -2.34 -22.25 -8.92
N LYS A 315 -3.32 -21.83 -8.13
CA LYS A 315 -4.74 -21.99 -8.42
C LYS A 315 -5.22 -20.78 -9.23
N PRO A 316 -5.72 -20.98 -10.46
CA PRO A 316 -6.17 -19.87 -11.30
C PRO A 316 -7.47 -19.26 -10.76
N SER A 317 -7.63 -17.96 -11.02
CA SER A 317 -8.83 -17.18 -10.79
C SER A 317 -8.88 -16.07 -11.85
N THR A 318 -10.03 -15.40 -12.01
CA THR A 318 -10.20 -14.36 -13.03
C THR A 318 -10.85 -13.13 -12.42
N MET A 319 -10.13 -12.01 -12.45
CA MET A 319 -10.70 -10.71 -12.09
C MET A 319 -11.83 -10.35 -13.06
N PRO A 320 -12.86 -9.63 -12.60
CA PRO A 320 -13.92 -9.18 -13.49
C PRO A 320 -13.39 -8.15 -14.50
N TYR A 321 -12.38 -7.35 -14.15
CA TYR A 321 -11.77 -6.38 -15.06
C TYR A 321 -10.26 -6.62 -15.21
N PRO A 322 -9.72 -6.68 -16.44
CA PRO A 322 -8.29 -6.70 -16.66
C PRO A 322 -7.66 -5.38 -16.17
N ARG A 323 -6.55 -5.47 -15.42
CA ARG A 323 -6.00 -4.29 -14.74
C ARG A 323 -4.47 -4.32 -14.68
N VAL A 324 -3.84 -3.22 -15.11
CA VAL A 324 -2.43 -2.88 -14.85
C VAL A 324 -2.37 -1.65 -13.93
N MET A 325 -1.38 -1.58 -13.04
CA MET A 325 -1.25 -0.54 -12.02
C MET A 325 -2.44 -0.47 -11.06
N GLY A 326 -2.97 -1.63 -10.68
CA GLY A 326 -3.94 -1.70 -9.59
C GLY A 326 -3.28 -1.45 -8.23
N ASP A 327 -4.03 -0.98 -7.25
CA ASP A 327 -3.60 -0.89 -5.86
C ASP A 327 -4.45 -1.86 -5.04
N ALA A 328 -3.81 -2.86 -4.44
CA ALA A 328 -4.50 -3.88 -3.65
C ALA A 328 -4.48 -3.55 -2.15
N VAL A 329 -5.63 -3.70 -1.49
CA VAL A 329 -5.86 -3.31 -0.10
C VAL A 329 -6.65 -4.42 0.59
N THR A 330 -6.15 -4.95 1.70
CA THR A 330 -6.97 -5.77 2.61
C THR A 330 -8.02 -4.89 3.27
N LEU A 331 -9.29 -5.24 3.14
CA LEU A 331 -10.42 -4.52 3.72
C LEU A 331 -10.73 -5.01 5.14
N CYS A 332 -11.57 -4.28 5.86
CA CYS A 332 -11.85 -4.55 7.27
C CYS A 332 -12.50 -5.90 7.56
N ASP A 333 -13.12 -6.54 6.57
CA ASP A 333 -13.75 -7.86 6.64
C ASP A 333 -12.87 -8.97 6.05
N GLY A 334 -11.58 -8.71 5.81
CA GLY A 334 -10.62 -9.68 5.27
C GLY A 334 -10.68 -9.86 3.76
N THR A 335 -11.67 -9.29 3.07
CA THR A 335 -11.69 -9.30 1.60
C THR A 335 -10.59 -8.40 1.03
N ILE A 336 -10.18 -8.63 -0.22
CA ILE A 336 -9.12 -7.87 -0.89
C ILE A 336 -9.71 -6.99 -1.99
N GLY A 337 -9.68 -5.67 -1.79
CA GLY A 337 -10.06 -4.71 -2.81
C GLY A 337 -8.90 -4.38 -3.75
N VAL A 338 -9.14 -4.31 -5.05
CA VAL A 338 -8.19 -3.83 -6.06
C VAL A 338 -8.78 -2.58 -6.74
N PHE A 339 -8.07 -1.46 -6.58
CA PHE A 339 -8.47 -0.12 -7.02
C PHE A 339 -7.54 0.37 -8.14
N ASN A 340 -7.88 1.48 -8.79
CA ASN A 340 -7.01 2.21 -9.74
C ASN A 340 -6.51 1.40 -10.95
N GLY A 341 -5.79 2.04 -11.87
CA GLY A 341 -5.15 1.38 -13.00
C GLY A 341 -5.92 1.46 -14.31
N GLY A 342 -5.37 0.80 -15.32
CA GLY A 342 -5.85 0.80 -16.69
C GLY A 342 -6.07 -0.60 -17.26
N GLY A 343 -6.90 -0.69 -18.29
CA GLY A 343 -7.15 -1.90 -19.07
C GLY A 343 -6.11 -2.15 -20.17
N ALA A 344 -5.14 -1.25 -20.33
CA ALA A 344 -3.99 -1.43 -21.21
C ALA A 344 -2.80 -0.60 -20.73
N GLY A 345 -1.58 -1.06 -21.03
CA GLY A 345 -0.33 -0.33 -20.88
C GLY A 345 0.63 -0.91 -19.85
N ILE A 346 1.53 -0.06 -19.39
CA ILE A 346 2.60 -0.34 -18.40
C ILE A 346 2.77 0.85 -17.45
N GLY A 347 3.45 0.65 -16.33
CA GLY A 347 3.94 1.70 -15.45
C GLY A 347 5.02 2.56 -16.09
N GLY A 348 4.99 3.86 -15.80
CA GLY A 348 5.92 4.85 -16.32
C GLY A 348 5.24 6.06 -16.94
N TRP A 349 6.07 7.04 -17.34
CA TRP A 349 5.63 8.23 -18.07
C TRP A 349 5.85 8.12 -19.58
N SER A 350 4.88 8.60 -20.36
CA SER A 350 4.93 8.79 -21.81
C SER A 350 5.04 10.29 -22.16
N GLN A 351 5.65 10.57 -23.30
CA GLN A 351 5.64 11.90 -23.93
C GLN A 351 4.46 12.07 -24.90
N VAL A 352 3.71 11.00 -25.19
CA VAL A 352 2.54 11.05 -26.07
C VAL A 352 1.45 11.89 -25.38
N PRO A 353 1.00 13.01 -25.99
CA PRO A 353 -0.07 13.81 -25.42
C PRO A 353 -1.36 13.02 -25.30
N THR A 354 -1.99 13.06 -24.13
CA THR A 354 -3.22 12.31 -23.83
C THR A 354 -4.23 13.23 -23.16
N THR A 355 -5.48 13.16 -23.61
CA THR A 355 -6.60 13.86 -22.96
C THR A 355 -7.36 12.88 -22.08
N TYR A 356 -7.37 13.15 -20.78
CA TYR A 356 -8.12 12.39 -19.80
C TYR A 356 -9.50 13.02 -19.64
N LYS A 357 -10.54 12.23 -19.88
CA LYS A 357 -11.93 12.62 -19.62
C LYS A 357 -12.38 11.98 -18.31
N PHE A 358 -12.86 12.80 -17.40
CA PHE A 358 -13.33 12.37 -16.09
C PHE A 358 -14.83 12.10 -16.15
N LYS A 359 -15.35 11.28 -15.24
CA LYS A 359 -16.77 10.87 -15.25
C LYS A 359 -17.74 12.02 -14.98
N ASP A 360 -17.27 13.07 -14.31
CA ASP A 360 -18.03 14.31 -14.06
C ASP A 360 -17.94 15.32 -15.22
N GLY A 361 -17.36 14.93 -16.36
CA GLY A 361 -17.24 15.76 -17.56
C GLY A 361 -15.99 16.64 -17.59
N ALA A 362 -15.25 16.77 -16.48
CA ALA A 362 -14.00 17.51 -16.45
C ALA A 362 -12.93 16.82 -17.33
N GLN A 363 -12.00 17.61 -17.87
CA GLN A 363 -10.94 17.10 -18.74
C GLN A 363 -9.57 17.64 -18.35
N TYR A 364 -8.55 16.81 -18.54
CA TYR A 364 -7.15 17.21 -18.38
C TYR A 364 -6.35 16.80 -19.61
N LYS A 365 -5.70 17.78 -20.25
CA LYS A 365 -4.81 17.55 -21.40
C LYS A 365 -3.36 17.47 -20.92
N CYS A 366 -2.83 16.25 -20.86
CA CYS A 366 -1.43 16.02 -20.55
C CYS A 366 -0.56 16.14 -21.82
N THR A 367 0.63 16.73 -21.67
CA THR A 367 1.56 17.00 -22.79
C THR A 367 3.01 16.55 -22.57
N LYS A 368 3.41 16.10 -21.37
CA LYS A 368 4.83 15.81 -21.06
C LYS A 368 5.09 14.54 -20.27
N LYS A 369 4.27 14.26 -19.25
CA LYS A 369 4.44 13.12 -18.33
C LYS A 369 3.12 12.36 -18.21
N CYS A 370 2.66 11.87 -19.35
CA CYS A 370 1.36 11.23 -19.44
C CYS A 370 1.49 9.77 -19.01
N SER A 371 0.38 9.15 -18.64
CA SER A 371 0.39 7.73 -18.29
C SER A 371 0.77 6.88 -19.50
N LYS A 372 1.61 5.87 -19.28
CA LYS A 372 1.83 4.76 -20.21
C LYS A 372 0.69 3.73 -20.21
N ALA A 373 -0.42 4.03 -19.53
CA ALA A 373 -1.63 3.24 -19.56
C ALA A 373 -2.85 4.02 -20.04
N GLY A 374 -3.78 3.28 -20.62
CA GLY A 374 -5.08 3.73 -21.09
C GLY A 374 -6.21 2.83 -20.60
N ASN A 375 -7.42 3.09 -21.10
CA ASN A 375 -8.63 2.34 -20.76
C ASN A 375 -8.85 2.24 -19.25
N PHE A 376 -8.88 3.38 -18.55
CA PHE A 376 -8.96 3.42 -17.08
C PHE A 376 -10.10 2.57 -16.52
N VAL A 377 -9.77 1.76 -15.52
CA VAL A 377 -10.74 0.88 -14.86
C VAL A 377 -11.24 1.59 -13.61
N LEU A 378 -12.41 2.23 -13.74
CA LEU A 378 -13.00 3.08 -12.70
C LEU A 378 -13.70 2.28 -11.59
N GLU A 379 -14.19 1.08 -11.91
CA GLU A 379 -14.80 0.22 -10.90
C GLU A 379 -13.71 -0.57 -10.17
N PRO A 380 -13.69 -0.56 -8.82
CA PRO A 380 -12.84 -1.48 -8.08
C PRO A 380 -13.34 -2.92 -8.22
N THR A 381 -12.54 -3.87 -7.76
CA THR A 381 -12.92 -5.29 -7.71
C THR A 381 -12.56 -5.85 -6.35
N ILE A 382 -13.45 -6.63 -5.75
CA ILE A 382 -13.19 -7.24 -4.44
C ILE A 382 -13.07 -8.75 -4.62
N PHE A 383 -11.98 -9.33 -4.12
CA PHE A 383 -11.78 -10.77 -4.00
C PHE A 383 -12.10 -11.21 -2.59
N ASP A 384 -12.89 -12.27 -2.44
CA ASP A 384 -13.18 -12.90 -1.17
C ASP A 384 -12.31 -14.16 -0.99
N PRO A 385 -11.32 -14.15 -0.07
CA PRO A 385 -10.47 -15.31 0.21
C PRO A 385 -11.22 -16.54 0.72
N GLU A 386 -12.42 -16.37 1.30
CA GLU A 386 -13.23 -17.48 1.84
C GLU A 386 -13.85 -18.32 0.73
N THR A 387 -14.46 -17.63 -0.23
CA THR A 387 -15.22 -18.24 -1.33
C THR A 387 -14.37 -18.44 -2.58
N GLY A 388 -13.27 -17.69 -2.71
CA GLY A 388 -12.46 -17.63 -3.93
C GLY A 388 -13.11 -16.82 -5.04
N GLU A 389 -14.18 -16.09 -4.74
CA GLU A 389 -14.97 -15.35 -5.72
C GLU A 389 -14.54 -13.88 -5.82
N TRP A 390 -14.77 -13.30 -6.99
CA TRP A 390 -14.65 -11.86 -7.21
C TRP A 390 -16.03 -11.22 -7.26
N SER A 391 -16.11 -9.96 -6.85
CA SER A 391 -17.30 -9.12 -7.05
C SER A 391 -17.75 -9.13 -8.51
N ALA A 392 -19.06 -9.21 -8.75
CA ALA A 392 -19.63 -9.14 -10.09
C ALA A 392 -19.33 -7.78 -10.76
N LYS A 393 -19.20 -7.76 -12.09
CA LYS A 393 -19.09 -6.52 -12.88
C LYS A 393 -20.30 -5.63 -12.64
N GLY A 394 -20.08 -4.33 -12.42
CA GLY A 394 -21.13 -3.34 -12.23
C GLY A 394 -21.75 -3.34 -10.82
N SER A 395 -21.23 -4.18 -9.91
CA SER A 395 -21.77 -4.29 -8.55
C SER A 395 -21.21 -3.24 -7.59
N LEU A 396 -20.09 -2.59 -7.94
CA LEU A 396 -19.40 -1.64 -7.07
C LEU A 396 -19.46 -0.20 -7.62
N ALA A 397 -19.38 0.76 -6.70
CA ALA A 397 -19.35 2.17 -7.06
C ALA A 397 -18.05 2.50 -7.82
N GLN A 398 -18.20 3.14 -8.98
CA GLN A 398 -17.08 3.57 -9.81
C GLN A 398 -16.47 4.89 -9.31
N ALA A 399 -15.15 5.01 -9.42
CA ALA A 399 -14.44 6.26 -9.27
C ALA A 399 -14.87 7.29 -10.33
N VAL A 400 -14.80 8.57 -9.96
CA VAL A 400 -15.02 9.71 -10.87
C VAL A 400 -13.72 10.04 -11.60
N ARG A 401 -12.60 9.93 -10.89
CA ARG A 401 -11.27 10.29 -11.40
C ARG A 401 -10.52 9.04 -11.87
N PRO A 402 -9.97 9.04 -13.10
CA PRO A 402 -9.06 8.00 -13.54
C PRO A 402 -7.74 8.13 -12.79
N ARG A 403 -7.30 7.04 -12.18
CA ARG A 403 -6.05 6.98 -11.42
C ARG A 403 -5.21 5.84 -11.95
N SER A 404 -3.93 6.10 -12.23
CA SER A 404 -3.00 5.09 -12.77
C SER A 404 -1.60 5.33 -12.20
N TYR A 405 -0.53 5.29 -12.99
CA TYR A 405 0.85 5.39 -12.49
C TYR A 405 1.04 6.47 -11.41
N HIS A 406 1.60 6.11 -10.25
CA HIS A 406 1.67 6.95 -9.03
C HIS A 406 0.35 7.22 -8.29
N SER A 407 -0.76 6.56 -8.62
CA SER A 407 -1.89 6.46 -7.72
C SER A 407 -1.56 5.59 -6.51
N PHE A 408 -2.44 5.66 -5.53
CA PHE A 408 -2.47 4.68 -4.45
C PHE A 408 -3.90 4.51 -3.92
N ALA A 409 -4.11 3.42 -3.20
CA ALA A 409 -5.28 3.20 -2.35
C ALA A 409 -4.80 2.71 -0.97
N THR A 410 -5.44 3.16 0.10
CA THR A 410 -5.12 2.74 1.48
C THR A 410 -6.36 2.67 2.36
N LEU A 411 -6.37 1.73 3.32
CA LEU A 411 -7.45 1.55 4.28
C LEU A 411 -7.39 2.62 5.38
N LEU A 412 -8.53 3.21 5.73
CA LEU A 412 -8.68 4.16 6.83
C LEU A 412 -9.24 3.50 8.09
N GLN A 413 -9.06 4.14 9.24
CA GLN A 413 -9.59 3.68 10.54
C GLN A 413 -11.11 3.46 10.54
N ASP A 414 -11.85 4.22 9.76
CA ASP A 414 -13.30 4.08 9.65
C ASP A 414 -13.72 2.98 8.67
N CYS A 415 -12.79 2.16 8.22
CA CYS A 415 -12.94 1.11 7.21
C CYS A 415 -13.31 1.59 5.80
N SER A 416 -13.27 2.89 5.51
CA SER A 416 -13.29 3.34 4.11
C SER A 416 -11.90 3.17 3.47
N VAL A 417 -11.85 3.18 2.14
CA VAL A 417 -10.59 3.18 1.39
C VAL A 417 -10.38 4.57 0.79
N MET A 418 -9.30 5.23 1.18
CA MET A 418 -8.88 6.46 0.52
C MET A 418 -8.09 6.13 -0.73
N ILE A 419 -8.47 6.79 -1.83
CA ILE A 419 -7.89 6.62 -3.15
C ILE A 419 -7.38 8.00 -3.59
N SER A 420 -6.09 8.12 -3.89
CA SER A 420 -5.48 9.39 -4.28
C SER A 420 -4.46 9.24 -5.43
N GLY A 421 -3.91 10.36 -5.91
CA GLY A 421 -3.09 10.45 -7.13
C GLY A 421 -3.94 10.53 -8.40
N SER A 422 -3.38 10.64 -9.60
CA SER A 422 -2.01 10.40 -10.03
C SER A 422 -1.40 11.68 -10.60
N ASP A 423 -0.06 11.77 -10.61
CA ASP A 423 0.64 12.89 -11.25
C ASP A 423 0.40 12.97 -12.78
N VAL A 424 0.01 11.87 -13.42
CA VAL A 424 -0.28 11.83 -14.86
C VAL A 424 -1.57 12.54 -15.24
N THR A 425 -2.50 12.69 -14.29
CA THR A 425 -3.77 13.40 -14.48
C THR A 425 -3.78 14.81 -13.86
N ASP A 426 -2.67 15.21 -13.21
CA ASP A 426 -2.55 16.40 -12.33
C ASP A 426 -3.75 16.52 -11.36
N ASP A 427 -4.39 15.40 -11.04
CA ASP A 427 -5.53 15.36 -10.14
C ASP A 427 -5.02 15.64 -8.73
N LYS A 428 -5.68 16.58 -8.06
CA LYS A 428 -5.39 17.08 -6.71
C LYS A 428 -6.51 16.76 -5.71
N THR A 429 -7.31 15.74 -5.98
CA THR A 429 -8.37 15.21 -5.12
C THR A 429 -8.18 13.77 -4.63
N ALA A 430 -8.65 13.48 -3.41
CA ALA A 430 -8.86 12.12 -2.93
C ALA A 430 -10.34 11.72 -3.06
N GLU A 431 -10.59 10.44 -3.29
CA GLU A 431 -11.92 9.82 -3.22
C GLU A 431 -11.94 8.77 -2.11
N PHE A 432 -13.09 8.64 -1.44
CA PHE A 432 -13.28 7.70 -0.34
C PHE A 432 -14.30 6.65 -0.75
N PHE A 433 -13.83 5.43 -0.98
CA PHE A 433 -14.68 4.29 -1.29
C PHE A 433 -15.20 3.65 0.00
N LYS A 434 -16.51 3.44 0.07
CA LYS A 434 -17.17 2.72 1.18
C LYS A 434 -17.51 1.30 0.70
N PRO A 435 -16.80 0.26 1.17
CA PRO A 435 -17.09 -1.11 0.75
C PRO A 435 -18.47 -1.59 1.17
N PRO A 436 -18.97 -2.71 0.60
CA PRO A 436 -20.34 -3.20 0.83
C PRO A 436 -20.73 -3.38 2.31
N TYR A 437 -19.78 -3.70 3.18
CA TYR A 437 -20.03 -3.85 4.62
C TYR A 437 -20.55 -2.59 5.32
N PHE A 438 -20.43 -1.39 4.73
CA PHE A 438 -21.06 -0.17 5.28
C PHE A 438 -22.58 -0.20 5.25
N SER A 439 -23.18 -1.07 4.43
CA SER A 439 -24.64 -1.17 4.25
C SER A 439 -25.23 -2.43 4.89
N LYS A 440 -24.43 -3.21 5.62
CA LYS A 440 -24.84 -4.50 6.20
C LYS A 440 -25.47 -4.39 7.61
N GLY A 441 -25.52 -3.19 8.20
CA GLY A 441 -26.15 -2.96 9.50
C GLY A 441 -25.42 -1.95 10.38
N PRO A 442 -25.86 -1.79 11.65
CA PRO A 442 -25.20 -0.92 12.63
C PRO A 442 -23.75 -1.36 12.86
N ARG A 443 -22.82 -0.41 12.96
CA ARG A 443 -21.40 -0.70 13.17
C ARG A 443 -21.06 -0.70 14.66
N PRO A 444 -20.36 -1.72 15.20
CA PRO A 444 -19.91 -1.68 16.59
C PRO A 444 -18.93 -0.52 16.82
N ALA A 445 -18.85 0.00 18.04
CA ALA A 445 -17.88 1.03 18.41
C ALA A 445 -16.98 0.49 19.52
N ILE A 446 -15.67 0.38 19.25
CA ILE A 446 -14.68 0.00 20.26
C ILE A 446 -14.60 1.11 21.30
N THR A 447 -14.90 0.78 22.55
CA THR A 447 -14.86 1.69 23.70
C THR A 447 -13.58 1.56 24.51
N GLY A 448 -12.87 0.44 24.41
CA GLY A 448 -11.60 0.23 25.09
C GLY A 448 -10.81 -0.95 24.52
N ALA A 449 -9.51 -0.76 24.37
CA ALA A 449 -8.53 -1.78 24.00
C ALA A 449 -7.12 -1.27 24.37
N PRO A 450 -6.15 -2.16 24.66
CA PRO A 450 -4.79 -1.76 24.98
C PRO A 450 -4.11 -1.12 23.77
N THR A 451 -3.25 -0.13 24.00
CA THR A 451 -2.48 0.56 22.94
C THR A 451 -1.28 -0.26 22.45
N SER A 452 -0.88 -1.28 23.21
CA SER A 452 0.20 -2.19 22.87
C SER A 452 -0.09 -3.60 23.37
N THR A 453 0.51 -4.60 22.72
CA THR A 453 0.48 -6.01 23.13
C THR A 453 1.78 -6.69 22.72
N TYR A 454 2.05 -7.85 23.32
CA TYR A 454 3.15 -8.73 22.94
C TYR A 454 2.64 -10.01 22.31
N THR A 455 3.53 -10.69 21.61
CA THR A 455 3.35 -12.05 21.09
C THR A 455 2.78 -13.00 22.16
N GLY A 456 1.74 -13.77 21.81
CA GLY A 456 1.11 -14.76 22.69
C GLY A 456 0.23 -14.22 23.82
N GLN A 457 0.08 -12.90 23.98
CA GLN A 457 -0.78 -12.34 25.01
C GLN A 457 -2.27 -12.37 24.64
N GLN A 458 -3.13 -12.36 25.66
CA GLN A 458 -4.56 -12.08 25.47
C GLN A 458 -4.82 -10.59 25.58
N VAL A 459 -5.75 -10.12 24.76
CA VAL A 459 -6.18 -8.72 24.73
C VAL A 459 -7.69 -8.66 24.89
N THR A 460 -8.14 -7.89 25.88
CA THR A 460 -9.56 -7.59 26.08
C THR A 460 -9.94 -6.34 25.27
N VAL A 461 -11.02 -6.45 24.51
CA VAL A 461 -11.64 -5.35 23.75
C VAL A 461 -13.05 -5.15 24.27
N THR A 462 -13.37 -3.94 24.72
CA THR A 462 -14.75 -3.54 25.06
C THR A 462 -15.36 -2.75 23.92
N TYR A 463 -16.66 -2.93 23.71
CA TYR A 463 -17.39 -2.27 22.63
C TYR A 463 -18.85 -1.99 23.00
N SER A 464 -19.45 -1.05 22.28
CA SER A 464 -20.90 -0.86 22.22
C SER A 464 -21.41 -1.27 20.84
N HIS A 465 -22.60 -1.87 20.78
CA HIS A 465 -23.25 -2.25 19.54
C HIS A 465 -24.77 -2.20 19.73
N SER A 466 -25.46 -1.47 18.85
CA SER A 466 -26.93 -1.31 18.91
C SER A 466 -27.70 -2.30 18.03
N GLY A 467 -27.00 -3.15 17.27
CA GLY A 467 -27.62 -4.19 16.44
C GLY A 467 -27.77 -5.52 17.19
N ASN A 468 -28.59 -6.40 16.63
CA ASN A 468 -28.79 -7.76 17.14
C ASN A 468 -27.76 -8.77 16.61
N ASP A 469 -26.92 -8.37 15.66
CA ASP A 469 -25.90 -9.23 15.06
C ASP A 469 -24.67 -9.30 16.00
N PRO A 470 -24.36 -10.47 16.59
CA PRO A 470 -23.30 -10.55 17.60
C PRO A 470 -21.93 -10.18 17.01
N VAL A 471 -21.13 -9.45 17.78
CA VAL A 471 -19.72 -9.15 17.46
C VAL A 471 -18.86 -10.35 17.85
N ASP A 472 -18.40 -11.14 16.88
CA ASP A 472 -17.79 -12.46 17.11
C ASP A 472 -16.44 -12.68 16.40
N ARG A 473 -15.95 -11.65 15.70
CA ARG A 473 -14.69 -11.74 14.93
C ARG A 473 -13.79 -10.56 15.21
N ALA A 474 -12.49 -10.80 15.11
CA ALA A 474 -11.48 -9.76 15.15
C ALA A 474 -10.36 -10.01 14.15
N ILE A 475 -9.84 -8.95 13.53
CA ILE A 475 -8.74 -9.01 12.57
C ILE A 475 -7.70 -7.94 12.91
N LEU A 476 -6.43 -8.31 12.80
CA LEU A 476 -5.31 -7.39 12.73
C LEU A 476 -5.00 -7.09 11.26
N ILE A 477 -4.86 -5.81 10.90
CA ILE A 477 -4.42 -5.37 9.57
C ILE A 477 -3.22 -4.44 9.76
N ARG A 478 -2.06 -4.78 9.18
CA ARG A 478 -0.84 -3.98 9.31
C ARG A 478 -1.06 -2.58 8.74
N THR A 479 -0.71 -1.56 9.51
CA THR A 479 -0.59 -0.21 8.96
C THR A 479 0.63 -0.22 8.05
N GLY A 480 0.42 -0.10 6.75
CA GLY A 480 1.46 -0.23 5.74
C GLY A 480 1.76 1.06 5.00
N ALA A 481 2.70 0.95 4.07
CA ALA A 481 3.04 1.98 3.11
C ALA A 481 2.72 1.51 1.70
N VAL A 482 2.24 2.41 0.85
CA VAL A 482 1.88 2.09 -0.53
C VAL A 482 2.47 3.07 -1.52
N THR A 483 3.07 2.55 -2.59
CA THR A 483 3.52 3.33 -3.75
C THR A 483 3.65 2.41 -4.96
N HIS A 484 3.42 2.91 -6.17
CA HIS A 484 3.66 2.15 -7.41
C HIS A 484 2.99 0.76 -7.41
N SER A 485 1.75 0.66 -6.90
CA SER A 485 1.01 -0.61 -6.78
C SER A 485 1.57 -1.62 -5.79
N GLN A 486 2.49 -1.20 -4.93
CA GLN A 486 3.15 -2.06 -3.93
C GLN A 486 2.66 -1.71 -2.55
N ALA A 487 1.99 -2.66 -1.90
CA ALA A 487 1.61 -2.58 -0.49
C ALA A 487 2.73 -3.20 0.35
N PHE A 488 3.70 -2.38 0.76
CA PHE A 488 4.79 -2.83 1.62
C PHE A 488 4.26 -3.26 2.98
N ASP A 489 4.86 -4.32 3.52
CA ASP A 489 4.45 -4.93 4.79
C ASP A 489 2.98 -5.37 4.85
N ALA A 490 2.31 -5.54 3.70
CA ALA A 490 0.93 -6.02 3.68
C ALA A 490 0.81 -7.32 4.48
N ARG A 491 -0.02 -7.28 5.52
CA ARG A 491 -0.25 -8.37 6.45
C ARG A 491 -1.61 -8.21 7.08
N SER A 492 -2.36 -9.29 7.16
CA SER A 492 -3.58 -9.34 7.95
C SER A 492 -3.75 -10.72 8.59
N VAL A 493 -4.36 -10.74 9.78
CA VAL A 493 -4.46 -11.95 10.62
C VAL A 493 -5.79 -11.93 11.36
N TRP A 494 -6.63 -12.91 11.10
CA TRP A 494 -7.83 -13.19 11.89
C TRP A 494 -7.43 -13.72 13.27
N LEU A 495 -7.87 -13.06 14.33
CA LEU A 495 -7.56 -13.44 15.71
C LEU A 495 -8.56 -14.47 16.23
N GLN A 496 -8.07 -15.37 17.08
CA GLN A 496 -8.93 -16.27 17.83
C GLN A 496 -9.66 -15.50 18.93
N VAL A 497 -10.99 -15.64 18.99
CA VAL A 497 -11.81 -15.15 20.10
C VAL A 497 -11.85 -16.24 21.17
N VAL A 498 -11.26 -15.96 22.33
CA VAL A 498 -11.17 -16.88 23.47
C VAL A 498 -12.43 -16.82 24.33
N SER A 499 -12.97 -15.61 24.50
CA SER A 499 -14.21 -15.37 25.24
C SER A 499 -15.00 -14.26 24.59
N HIS A 500 -16.32 -14.42 24.62
CA HIS A 500 -17.28 -13.49 24.05
C HIS A 500 -18.46 -13.32 24.99
N THR A 501 -18.65 -12.10 25.46
CA THR A 501 -19.86 -11.66 26.17
C THR A 501 -20.39 -10.37 25.52
N PRO A 502 -21.67 -10.01 25.70
CA PRO A 502 -22.18 -8.75 25.19
C PRO A 502 -21.32 -7.57 25.64
N GLY A 503 -20.76 -6.84 24.68
CA GLY A 503 -19.90 -5.67 24.92
C GLY A 503 -18.42 -5.98 25.21
N GLN A 504 -17.99 -7.25 25.19
CA GLN A 504 -16.59 -7.61 25.40
C GLN A 504 -16.13 -8.82 24.56
N LEU A 505 -14.93 -8.73 24.00
CA LEU A 505 -14.18 -9.84 23.41
C LEU A 505 -12.83 -10.00 24.11
N VAL A 506 -12.42 -11.24 24.35
CA VAL A 506 -11.04 -11.59 24.71
C VAL A 506 -10.40 -12.26 23.51
N LEU A 507 -9.31 -11.69 23.01
CA LEU A 507 -8.64 -12.08 21.78
C LEU A 507 -7.26 -12.66 22.09
N GLN A 508 -6.91 -13.78 21.46
CA GLN A 508 -5.59 -14.38 21.59
C GLN A 508 -4.66 -13.87 20.48
N MET A 509 -3.59 -13.16 20.87
CA MET A 509 -2.52 -12.83 19.94
C MET A 509 -1.74 -14.09 19.57
N PRO A 510 -1.33 -14.25 18.30
CA PRO A 510 -0.54 -15.40 17.88
C PRO A 510 0.73 -15.57 18.74
N SER A 511 1.03 -16.80 19.16
CA SER A 511 2.23 -17.14 19.92
C SER A 511 3.50 -17.16 19.08
N ASN A 512 3.36 -17.23 17.75
CA ASN A 512 4.46 -17.15 16.80
C ASN A 512 4.60 -15.73 16.25
N ARG A 513 5.69 -15.05 16.63
CA ARG A 513 6.02 -13.67 16.20
C ARG A 513 6.19 -13.50 14.68
N ASN A 514 6.35 -14.59 13.92
CA ASN A 514 6.45 -14.53 12.46
C ASN A 514 5.09 -14.28 11.80
N ILE A 515 3.99 -14.62 12.49
CA ILE A 515 2.61 -14.40 12.02
C ILE A 515 2.27 -12.91 12.04
N VAL A 516 2.68 -12.22 13.11
CA VAL A 516 2.46 -10.78 13.32
C VAL A 516 3.82 -10.13 13.61
N PRO A 517 4.61 -9.81 12.58
CA PRO A 517 5.88 -9.11 12.79
C PRO A 517 5.68 -7.79 13.53
N GLN A 518 6.67 -7.36 14.31
CA GLN A 518 6.59 -6.11 15.07
C GLN A 518 6.14 -4.93 14.21
N GLY A 519 5.24 -4.10 14.76
CA GLY A 519 4.73 -2.93 14.07
C GLY A 519 3.39 -2.44 14.59
N MET A 520 2.79 -1.53 13.84
CA MET A 520 1.49 -0.96 14.17
C MET A 520 0.41 -1.65 13.35
N TYR A 521 -0.68 -2.02 14.00
CA TYR A 521 -1.80 -2.72 13.37
C TYR A 521 -3.10 -2.01 13.70
N PHE A 522 -4.02 -2.08 12.75
CA PHE A 522 -5.43 -1.94 13.04
C PHE A 522 -5.95 -3.18 13.70
N LEU A 523 -6.44 -3.04 14.93
CA LEU A 523 -7.31 -4.01 15.56
C LEU A 523 -8.76 -3.63 15.25
N ASN A 524 -9.43 -4.50 14.51
CA ASN A 524 -10.84 -4.36 14.17
C ASN A 524 -11.65 -5.50 14.78
N ILE A 525 -12.89 -5.21 15.15
CA ILE A 525 -13.90 -6.19 15.53
C ILE A 525 -15.05 -6.14 14.53
N LEU A 526 -15.70 -7.27 14.29
CA LEU A 526 -16.79 -7.39 13.33
C LEU A 526 -17.94 -8.18 13.92
N THR A 527 -19.14 -7.84 13.47
CA THR A 527 -20.33 -8.69 13.65
C THR A 527 -20.21 -9.98 12.85
N LYS A 528 -21.04 -10.98 13.16
CA LYS A 528 -21.10 -12.26 12.43
C LYS A 528 -21.41 -12.09 10.95
N ASN A 529 -22.20 -11.10 10.55
CA ASN A 529 -22.47 -10.79 9.14
C ASN A 529 -21.39 -9.91 8.46
N GLY A 530 -20.37 -9.50 9.20
CA GLY A 530 -19.18 -8.83 8.66
C GLY A 530 -19.29 -7.33 8.65
N VAL A 531 -20.06 -6.76 9.58
CA VAL A 531 -20.10 -5.31 9.79
C VAL A 531 -18.92 -4.91 10.68
N PRO A 532 -17.93 -4.14 10.19
CA PRO A 532 -16.77 -3.76 10.96
C PRO A 532 -17.03 -2.60 11.90
N ALA A 533 -16.19 -2.47 12.93
CA ALA A 533 -16.24 -1.37 13.87
C ALA A 533 -16.20 -0.01 13.17
N SER A 534 -16.97 0.96 13.67
CA SER A 534 -17.07 2.34 13.15
C SER A 534 -15.73 3.06 13.12
N LYS A 535 -14.83 2.69 14.02
CA LYS A 535 -13.43 3.11 14.07
C LYS A 535 -12.58 1.97 14.63
N MET A 536 -11.61 1.50 13.83
CA MET A 536 -10.60 0.53 14.25
C MET A 536 -9.67 1.13 15.30
N HIS A 537 -9.21 0.30 16.22
CA HIS A 537 -8.21 0.66 17.22
C HIS A 537 -6.81 0.48 16.64
N ILE A 538 -5.86 1.35 17.00
CA ILE A 538 -4.44 1.17 16.64
C ILE A 538 -3.74 0.52 17.80
N ILE A 539 -3.05 -0.59 17.54
CA ILE A 539 -2.28 -1.33 18.53
C ILE A 539 -0.83 -1.50 18.06
N GLN A 540 0.10 -1.23 18.97
CA GLN A 540 1.53 -1.51 18.78
C GLN A 540 1.80 -2.97 19.17
N TYR A 541 2.28 -3.77 18.23
CA TYR A 541 2.56 -5.17 18.44
C TYR A 541 4.07 -5.40 18.57
N TYR A 542 4.48 -5.96 19.72
CA TYR A 542 5.87 -6.22 20.10
C TYR A 542 6.26 -7.71 20.07
#